data_AF-J0Q7M9-F1
#
_entry.id   AF-J0Q7M9-F1
#
_cell.length_a   1.000
_cell.length_b   1.000
_cell.length_c   1.000
_cell.angle_alpha   90.00
_cell.angle_beta   90.00
_cell.angle_gamma   90.00
#
_symmetry.space_group_name_H-M   'P 1'
#
loop_
_entity.id
_entity.type
_entity.pdbx_description
1 polymer ?
#
loop_
_entity_poly.entity_id
_entity_poly.type
_entity_poly.pdbx_seq_one_letter_code
_entity_poly.pdbx_strand_id
1 'polypeptide(L)' 'MLAQLKGKFVLSLNDVPEIRTTFSQFKRKEVTTSYTCGSKYPIPAKELIISNCDF' A
#
# COMPACT_ATOMS: atom_id res chain seq x y z
N MET A 1 -3.13 -17.83 1.61
CA MET A 1 -2.71 -16.65 2.41
C MET A 1 -1.47 -16.03 1.77
N LEU A 2 -1.33 -14.70 1.75
CA LEU A 2 -0.13 -14.03 1.20
C LEU A 2 1.16 -14.41 1.96
N ALA A 3 1.05 -14.74 3.25
CA ALA A 3 2.17 -15.21 4.06
C ALA A 3 2.79 -16.54 3.58
N GLN A 4 2.06 -17.32 2.79
CA GLN A 4 2.52 -18.60 2.25
C GLN A 4 3.02 -18.48 0.80
N LEU A 5 3.03 -17.27 0.25
CA LEU A 5 3.47 -17.06 -1.13
C LEU A 5 4.98 -17.32 -1.21
N LYS A 6 5.38 -18.32 -2.01
CA LYS A 6 6.80 -18.63 -2.27
C LYS A 6 7.48 -17.63 -3.20
N GLY A 7 6.70 -16.77 -3.86
CA GLY A 7 7.18 -15.68 -4.71
C GLY A 7 7.30 -14.35 -3.98
N LYS A 8 7.97 -13.39 -4.62
CA LYS A 8 8.00 -12.00 -4.16
C LYS A 8 6.70 -11.29 -4.55
N PHE A 9 6.20 -10.41 -3.69
CA PHE A 9 5.06 -9.56 -4.01
C PHE A 9 5.31 -8.11 -3.61
N VAL A 10 4.64 -7.22 -4.33
CA VAL A 10 4.50 -5.80 -3.99
C VAL A 10 3.03 -5.43 -4.18
N LEU A 11 2.45 -4.77 -3.19
CA LEU A 11 1.08 -4.25 -3.22
C LEU A 11 1.10 -2.74 -2.96
N SER A 12 0.29 -1.98 -3.68
CA SER A 12 -0.03 -0.59 -3.35
C SER A 12 -1.47 -0.52 -2.85
N LEU A 13 -1.69 0.00 -1.66
CA LEU A 13 -3.00 0.12 -1.02
C LEU A 13 -3.16 1.46 -0.35
N ASN A 14 -4.40 1.91 -0.19
CA ASN A 14 -4.70 3.12 0.57
C ASN A 14 -4.24 2.99 2.04
N ASP A 15 -3.68 4.07 2.57
CA ASP A 15 -3.24 4.16 3.95
C ASP A 15 -4.42 4.40 4.89
N VAL A 16 -5.07 3.31 5.28
CA VAL A 16 -6.14 3.31 6.29
C VAL A 16 -5.79 2.36 7.45
N PRO A 17 -6.31 2.58 8.66
CA PRO A 17 -5.97 1.77 9.83
C PRO A 17 -6.18 0.26 9.64
N GLU A 18 -7.23 -0.12 8.92
CA GLU A 18 -7.54 -1.52 8.62
C GLU A 18 -6.44 -2.22 7.82
N ILE A 19 -5.86 -1.55 6.81
CA ILE A 19 -4.76 -2.08 6.02
C ILE A 19 -3.50 -2.22 6.87
N ARG A 20 -3.22 -1.26 7.77
CA ARG A 20 -2.08 -1.33 8.69
C ARG A 20 -2.19 -2.51 9.65
N THR A 21 -3.39 -2.80 10.15
CA THR A 21 -3.61 -3.95 11.02
C THR A 21 -3.49 -5.27 10.26
N THR A 22 -4.18 -5.37 9.12
CA THR A 22 -4.25 -6.61 8.31
C THR A 22 -2.90 -7.05 7.77
N PHE A 23 -2.07 -6.10 7.34
CA PHE A 23 -0.76 -6.37 6.75
C PHE A 23 0.39 -6.06 7.72
N SER A 24 0.14 -6.10 9.03
CA SER A 24 1.13 -5.86 10.11
C SER A 24 2.36 -6.75 10.05
N GLN A 25 2.23 -7.95 9.48
CA GLN A 25 3.31 -8.92 9.32
C GLN A 25 4.29 -8.64 8.17
N PHE A 26 4.03 -7.65 7.31
CA PHE A 26 4.83 -7.37 6.11
C PHE A 26 5.58 -6.03 6.19
N LYS A 27 6.63 -5.86 5.37
CA LYS A 27 7.34 -4.59 5.25
C LYS A 27 6.44 -3.57 4.58
N ARG A 28 6.46 -2.33 5.08
CA ARG A 28 5.63 -1.24 4.56
C ARG A 28 6.41 0.05 4.37
N LYS A 29 6.06 0.80 3.34
CA LYS A 29 6.57 2.14 3.07
C LYS A 29 5.42 3.09 2.78
N GLU A 30 5.35 4.18 3.53
CA GLU A 30 4.39 5.26 3.30
C GLU A 30 4.81 6.05 2.06
N VAL A 31 3.86 6.27 1.16
CA VAL A 31 4.07 7.07 -0.05
C VAL A 31 2.88 8.03 -0.22
N THR A 32 3.19 9.26 -0.61
CA THR A 32 2.17 10.24 -0.95
C THR A 32 1.91 10.15 -2.45
N THR A 33 0.69 9.82 -2.84
CA THR A 33 0.26 9.81 -4.24
C THR A 33 -0.80 10.87 -4.46
N SER A 34 -0.94 11.32 -5.70
CA SER A 34 -1.95 12.28 -6.10
C SER A 34 -2.77 11.65 -7.21
N TYR A 35 -4.03 11.34 -6.93
CA TYR A 35 -4.94 10.82 -7.94
C TYR A 35 -5.92 11.89 -8.38
N THR A 36 -6.11 12.03 -9.68
CA THR A 36 -7.16 12.84 -10.29
C THR A 36 -8.32 11.92 -10.65
N CYS A 37 -9.41 11.96 -9.88
CA CYS A 37 -10.64 11.23 -10.19
C CYS A 37 -11.72 12.24 -10.63
N GLY A 38 -11.92 12.42 -11.93
CA GLY A 38 -13.02 13.19 -12.53
C GLY A 38 -13.06 14.70 -12.26
N SER A 39 -12.37 15.20 -11.23
CA SER A 39 -12.27 16.63 -10.88
C SER A 39 -10.97 17.23 -11.39
N LYS A 40 -11.01 18.52 -11.74
CA LYS A 40 -9.89 19.31 -12.29
C LYS A 40 -8.67 19.45 -11.34
N TYR A 41 -8.79 18.97 -10.09
CA TYR A 41 -7.79 19.09 -9.05
C TYR A 41 -7.36 17.71 -8.52
N PRO A 42 -6.04 17.47 -8.34
CA PRO A 42 -5.52 16.24 -7.75
C PRO A 42 -5.93 16.13 -6.28
N ILE A 43 -6.44 14.97 -5.90
CA ILE A 43 -6.77 14.64 -4.53
C ILE A 43 -5.53 13.96 -3.92
N PRO A 44 -4.96 14.51 -2.83
CA PRO A 44 -3.86 13.86 -2.14
C PRO A 44 -4.37 12.56 -1.50
N ALA A 45 -3.78 11.44 -1.87
CA ALA A 45 -4.03 10.13 -1.28
C ALA A 45 -2.76 9.66 -0.58
N LYS A 46 -2.92 9.13 0.63
CA LYS A 46 -1.85 8.42 1.31
C LYS A 46 -1.93 6.96 0.91
N GLU A 47 -0.83 6.41 0.42
CA GLU A 47 -0.72 5.00 0.08
C GLU A 47 0.39 4.31 0.88
N LEU A 48 0.24 3.00 1.00
CA LEU A 48 1.20 2.08 1.59
C LEU A 48 1.67 1.12 0.52
N ILE A 49 2.98 1.11 0.28
CA ILE A 49 3.62 0.01 -0.43
C ILE A 49 3.89 -1.10 0.58
N ILE A 50 3.39 -2.30 0.30
CA ILE A 50 3.49 -3.48 1.17
C ILE A 50 4.22 -4.60 0.42
N SER A 51 5.23 -5.21 1.05
CA SER A 51 6.09 -6.21 0.41
C SER A 51 6.54 -7.31 1.38
N ASN A 52 6.81 -8.51 0.85
CA ASN A 52 7.51 -9.57 1.57
C ASN A 52 9.03 -9.56 1.38
N CYS A 53 9.57 -8.60 0.62
CA CYS A 53 11.00 -8.39 0.45
C CYS A 53 11.39 -6.92 0.69
N ASP A 54 12.70 -6.65 0.76
CA ASP A 54 13.24 -5.32 0.97
C ASP A 54 12.91 -4.34 -0.18
N PHE A 55 12.98 -3.04 0.14
CA PHE A 55 12.73 -1.91 -0.75
C PHE A 55 14.04 -1.24 -1.20
#